data_AF-A0A7J3TMW0-F1
#
_entry.id   AF-A0A7J3TMW0-F1
#
_cell.length_a   1.000
_cell.length_b   1.000
_cell.length_c   1.000
_cell.angle_alpha   90.00
_cell.angle_beta   90.00
_cell.angle_gamma   90.00
#
_symmetry.space_group_name_H-M   'P 1'
#
loop_
_entity.id
_entity.type
_entity.pdbx_description
1 polymer ?
#
loop_
_entity_poly.entity_id
_entity_poly.type
_entity_poly.pdbx_seq_one_letter_code
_entity_poly.pdbx_strand_id
1 'polypeptide(L)'
;MPPEIKAIAKRIDELIMDFLIELNKYFKVSLSPKRVTKKMLIQLQEKIQKRMANEGGSLYQAISVVSALIKIYHLKEMLTSQGIEAAKNYIKKIELDTSKAGQKIRQNSKYRQIRHAILSVKPSNPKLEITKKILMQHFATKQDARAIVFAEYRDTIDVLHNELNKLPGIRAAKFIGQAKGSGDGMSQDEQKRVIKLFKSGFYNVLISTSIGEEGIDIPATSLVIFYEPVPSAIRHIQRRGRTARGGMPGEVYILIMKGSRDEAYYWSSRRKEKKMMVQIKKLRDRINEMIEKRKEEKKIVVDAKGQAKLDSWL
;
A
#
# COMPACT_ATOMS: atom_id res chain seq x y z
N MET A 1 -18.87 0.22 3.13
CA MET A 1 -18.50 0.92 4.38
C MET A 1 -19.69 0.97 5.31
N PRO A 2 -19.53 0.59 6.59
CA PRO A 2 -20.60 0.71 7.59
C PRO A 2 -21.11 2.16 7.72
N PRO A 3 -22.41 2.38 7.98
CA PRO A 3 -23.00 3.72 8.05
C PRO A 3 -22.31 4.65 9.07
N GLU A 4 -21.97 4.13 10.25
CA GLU A 4 -21.29 4.86 11.32
C GLU A 4 -19.91 5.37 10.87
N ILE A 5 -19.12 4.50 10.24
CA ILE A 5 -17.80 4.83 9.70
C ILE A 5 -17.92 5.89 8.60
N LYS A 6 -18.94 5.78 7.74
CA LYS A 6 -19.23 6.77 6.68
C LYS A 6 -19.58 8.13 7.28
N ALA A 7 -20.36 8.18 8.34
CA ALA A 7 -20.74 9.42 9.02
C ALA A 7 -19.51 10.10 9.66
N ILE A 8 -18.65 9.34 10.34
CA ILE A 8 -17.41 9.88 10.92
C ILE A 8 -16.45 10.36 9.82
N ALA A 9 -16.32 9.61 8.72
CA ALA A 9 -15.47 10.00 7.59
C ALA A 9 -15.91 11.35 6.96
N LYS A 10 -17.22 11.63 6.91
CA LYS A 10 -17.75 12.92 6.47
C LYS A 10 -17.37 14.06 7.43
N ARG A 11 -17.47 13.84 8.74
CA ARG A 11 -17.00 14.82 9.74
C ARG A 11 -15.50 15.10 9.62
N ILE A 12 -14.70 14.07 9.31
CA ILE A 12 -13.27 14.25 9.04
C ILE A 12 -13.06 15.11 7.78
N ASP A 13 -13.88 14.98 6.73
CA ASP A 13 -13.80 15.87 5.57
C ASP A 13 -14.10 17.34 5.93
N GLU A 14 -15.04 17.57 6.83
CA GLU A 14 -15.35 18.91 7.35
C GLU A 14 -14.20 19.48 8.19
N LEU A 15 -13.48 18.64 8.95
CA LEU A 15 -12.26 19.02 9.67
C LEU A 15 -11.12 19.33 8.69
N ILE A 16 -10.94 18.52 7.64
CA ILE A 16 -9.95 18.78 6.59
C ILE A 16 -10.23 20.15 5.94
N MET A 17 -11.50 20.48 5.70
CA MET A 17 -11.87 21.77 5.13
C MET A 17 -11.45 22.96 5.99
N ASP A 18 -11.61 22.90 7.32
CA ASP A 18 -11.16 23.97 8.21
C ASP A 18 -9.66 24.24 8.06
N PHE A 19 -8.86 23.17 8.04
CA PHE A 19 -7.41 23.28 7.90
C PHE A 19 -6.98 23.66 6.47
N LEU A 20 -7.74 23.31 5.43
CA LEU A 20 -7.48 23.79 4.06
C LEU A 20 -7.77 25.29 3.94
N ILE A 21 -8.82 25.79 4.59
CA ILE A 21 -9.13 27.23 4.66
C ILE A 21 -7.99 27.96 5.38
N GLU A 22 -7.51 27.42 6.50
CA GLU A 22 -6.35 27.99 7.21
C GLU A 22 -5.08 27.97 6.36
N LEU A 23 -4.80 26.86 5.65
CA LEU A 23 -3.64 26.75 4.76
C LEU A 23 -3.69 27.76 3.62
N ASN A 24 -4.88 28.12 3.14
CA ASN A 24 -5.06 29.07 2.05
C ASN A 24 -4.61 30.50 2.40
N LYS A 25 -4.47 30.81 3.70
CA LYS A 25 -3.87 32.07 4.16
C LYS A 25 -2.38 32.19 3.80
N TYR A 26 -1.72 31.07 3.54
CA TYR A 26 -0.28 31.00 3.25
C TYR A 26 0.00 30.54 1.82
N PHE A 27 -0.76 29.58 1.30
CA PHE A 27 -0.56 29.00 -0.02
C PHE A 27 -1.88 28.82 -0.75
N LYS A 28 -1.97 29.30 -2.00
CA LYS A 28 -3.14 29.05 -2.84
C LYS A 28 -3.30 27.55 -3.09
N VAL A 29 -4.26 26.94 -2.39
CA VAL A 29 -4.60 25.52 -2.50
C VAL A 29 -6.08 25.36 -2.83
N SER A 30 -6.44 24.23 -3.46
CA SER A 30 -7.85 23.91 -3.70
C SER A 30 -8.57 23.70 -2.37
N LEU A 31 -9.69 24.39 -2.16
CA LEU A 31 -10.59 24.19 -1.02
C LEU A 31 -11.54 22.99 -1.26
N SER A 32 -10.95 21.83 -1.54
CA SER A 32 -11.71 20.59 -1.75
C SER A 32 -10.93 19.39 -1.21
N PRO A 33 -11.47 18.62 -0.24
CA PRO A 33 -10.78 17.46 0.32
C PRO A 33 -10.61 16.34 -0.72
N LYS A 34 -11.39 16.39 -1.81
CA LYS A 34 -11.28 15.45 -2.94
C LYS A 34 -10.14 15.79 -3.90
N ARG A 35 -9.74 17.07 -3.98
CA ARG A 35 -8.70 17.53 -4.91
C ARG A 35 -7.31 17.62 -4.26
N VAL A 36 -7.25 17.77 -2.94
CA VAL A 36 -5.98 17.80 -2.21
C VAL A 36 -5.64 16.40 -1.71
N THR A 37 -4.47 15.89 -2.08
CA THR A 37 -4.02 14.56 -1.64
C THR A 37 -2.95 14.65 -0.57
N LYS A 38 -2.85 13.64 0.31
CA LYS A 38 -1.75 13.50 1.27
C LYS A 38 -0.37 13.60 0.61
N LYS A 39 -0.21 13.07 -0.62
CA LYS A 39 1.05 13.18 -1.38
C LYS A 39 1.38 14.63 -1.72
N MET A 40 0.42 15.42 -2.16
CA MET A 40 0.62 16.85 -2.46
C MET A 40 1.02 17.62 -1.19
N LEU A 41 0.40 17.29 -0.05
CA LEU A 41 0.73 17.90 1.23
C LEU A 41 2.15 17.57 1.70
N ILE A 42 2.60 16.32 1.54
CA ILE A 42 3.98 15.92 1.84
C ILE A 42 4.96 16.69 0.94
N GLN A 43 4.70 16.77 -0.36
CA GLN A 43 5.54 17.55 -1.28
C GLN A 43 5.55 19.04 -0.93
N LEU A 44 4.43 19.59 -0.47
CA LEU A 44 4.35 20.97 0.01
C LEU A 44 5.15 21.15 1.30
N GLN A 45 5.04 20.22 2.25
CA GLN A 45 5.82 20.22 3.50
C GLN A 45 7.32 20.25 3.22
N GLU A 46 7.82 19.38 2.33
CA GLU A 46 9.22 19.34 1.90
C GLU A 46 9.67 20.68 1.28
N LYS A 47 8.82 21.28 0.43
CA LYS A 47 9.10 22.60 -0.17
C LYS A 47 9.18 23.71 0.88
N ILE A 48 8.26 23.71 1.86
CA ILE A 48 8.25 24.69 2.95
C ILE A 48 9.51 24.53 3.81
N GLN A 49 9.85 23.29 4.20
CA GLN A 49 11.05 22.99 4.99
C GLN A 49 12.33 23.51 4.32
N LYS A 50 12.46 23.35 3.00
CA LYS A 50 13.62 23.87 2.25
C LYS A 50 13.71 25.40 2.26
N ARG A 51 12.58 26.11 2.30
CA ARG A 51 12.54 27.58 2.34
C ARG A 51 12.73 28.15 3.75
N MET A 52 12.30 27.41 4.77
CA MET A 52 12.46 27.79 6.17
C MET A 52 13.92 27.93 6.62
N ALA A 53 14.87 27.35 5.90
CA ALA A 53 16.29 27.60 6.15
C ALA A 53 16.68 29.09 5.97
N ASN A 54 15.89 29.85 5.19
CA ASN A 54 16.22 31.22 4.77
C ASN A 54 15.14 32.27 5.15
N GLU A 55 13.94 31.87 5.61
CA GLU A 55 12.80 32.77 5.86
C GLU A 55 12.10 32.45 7.20
N GLY A 56 11.88 33.47 8.03
CA GLY A 56 11.34 33.35 9.39
C GLY A 56 9.81 33.40 9.53
N GLY A 57 9.32 32.99 10.72
CA GLY A 57 7.99 33.28 11.28
C GLY A 57 6.78 32.61 10.62
N SER A 58 6.30 33.16 9.50
CA SER A 58 5.02 32.79 8.87
C SER A 58 5.01 31.36 8.31
N LEU A 59 6.16 30.89 7.83
CA LEU A 59 6.35 29.53 7.34
C LEU A 59 6.24 28.47 8.44
N TYR A 60 6.58 28.80 9.70
CA TYR A 60 6.40 27.90 10.84
C TYR A 60 4.92 27.63 11.15
N GLN A 61 4.05 28.62 10.96
CA GLN A 61 2.61 28.40 11.10
C GLN A 61 2.10 27.53 9.95
N ALA A 62 2.48 27.84 8.71
CA ALA A 62 2.03 27.10 7.54
C ALA A 62 2.46 25.61 7.58
N ILE A 63 3.71 25.32 7.95
CA ILE A 63 4.18 23.92 8.08
C ILE A 63 3.40 23.15 9.14
N SER A 64 3.00 23.80 10.24
CA SER A 64 2.20 23.15 11.28
C SER A 64 0.79 22.79 10.79
N VAL A 65 0.18 23.64 9.96
CA VAL A 65 -1.12 23.38 9.30
C VAL A 65 -1.01 22.24 8.29
N VAL A 66 0.03 22.25 7.44
CA VAL A 66 0.29 21.15 6.49
C VAL A 66 0.50 19.83 7.23
N SER A 67 1.28 19.85 8.31
CA SER A 67 1.54 18.67 9.14
C SER A 67 0.25 18.17 9.81
N ALA A 68 -0.61 19.07 10.27
CA ALA A 68 -1.92 18.72 10.83
C ALA A 68 -2.83 18.07 9.77
N LEU A 69 -2.89 18.64 8.55
CA LEU A 69 -3.62 18.03 7.43
C LEU A 69 -3.13 16.61 7.13
N ILE A 70 -1.81 16.39 7.05
CA ILE A 70 -1.24 15.05 6.81
C ILE A 70 -1.71 14.05 7.86
N LYS A 71 -1.76 14.46 9.14
CA LYS A 71 -2.26 13.64 10.25
C LYS A 71 -3.77 13.38 10.13
N ILE A 72 -4.57 14.39 9.82
CA ILE A 72 -6.03 14.24 9.66
C ILE A 72 -6.36 13.32 8.47
N TYR A 73 -5.67 13.46 7.34
CA TYR A 73 -5.81 12.53 6.21
C TYR A 73 -5.42 11.10 6.60
N HIS A 74 -4.39 10.94 7.44
CA HIS A 74 -4.00 9.63 7.94
C HIS A 74 -5.05 9.05 8.89
N LEU A 75 -5.67 9.84 9.76
CA LEU A 75 -6.80 9.41 10.60
C LEU A 75 -7.96 8.90 9.73
N LYS A 76 -8.31 9.63 8.66
CA LYS A 76 -9.32 9.19 7.70
C LYS A 76 -8.96 7.85 7.06
N GLU A 77 -7.69 7.66 6.70
CA GLU A 77 -7.18 6.42 6.12
C GLU A 77 -7.24 5.25 7.09
N MET A 78 -6.85 5.45 8.36
CA MET A 78 -6.98 4.44 9.41
C MET A 78 -8.44 4.03 9.59
N LEU A 79 -9.34 5.00 9.70
CA LEU A 79 -10.77 4.75 9.87
C LEU A 79 -11.39 4.00 8.68
N THR A 80 -11.13 4.48 7.46
CA THR A 80 -11.87 4.02 6.27
C THR A 80 -11.23 2.84 5.56
N SER A 81 -9.93 2.62 5.74
CA SER A 81 -9.21 1.49 5.14
C SER A 81 -8.87 0.43 6.19
N GLN A 82 -8.35 0.79 7.36
CA GLN A 82 -7.83 -0.20 8.33
C GLN A 82 -8.85 -0.64 9.40
N GLY A 83 -9.88 0.18 9.64
CA GLY A 83 -10.96 -0.10 10.57
C GLY A 83 -10.95 0.78 11.82
N ILE A 84 -11.98 0.63 12.66
CA ILE A 84 -12.20 1.53 13.80
C ILE A 84 -11.10 1.43 14.86
N GLU A 85 -10.54 0.24 15.10
CA GLU A 85 -9.46 0.05 16.09
C GLU A 85 -8.18 0.78 15.69
N ALA A 86 -7.80 0.71 14.41
CA ALA A 86 -6.68 1.47 13.89
C ALA A 86 -6.89 2.98 14.07
N ALA A 87 -8.11 3.46 13.85
CA ALA A 87 -8.45 4.86 14.11
C ALA A 87 -8.37 5.21 15.61
N LYS A 88 -8.86 4.34 16.51
CA LYS A 88 -8.74 4.52 17.98
C LYS A 88 -7.28 4.59 18.42
N ASN A 89 -6.42 3.70 17.92
CA ASN A 89 -4.99 3.71 18.21
C ASN A 89 -4.31 4.98 17.68
N TYR A 90 -4.70 5.43 16.49
CA TYR A 90 -4.16 6.67 15.94
C TYR A 90 -4.64 7.92 16.69
N ILE A 91 -5.87 7.95 17.19
CA ILE A 91 -6.36 8.99 18.09
C ILE A 91 -5.45 9.07 19.32
N LYS A 92 -5.13 7.95 19.99
CA LYS A 92 -4.18 7.95 21.12
C LYS A 92 -2.84 8.60 20.76
N LYS A 93 -2.31 8.31 19.56
CA LYS A 93 -1.07 8.93 19.04
C LYS A 93 -1.23 10.45 18.86
N ILE A 94 -2.38 10.94 18.38
CA ILE A 94 -2.69 12.38 18.28
C ILE A 94 -2.83 13.03 19.66
N GLU A 95 -3.40 12.33 20.64
CA GLU A 95 -3.57 12.87 21.99
C GLU A 95 -2.22 13.13 22.67
N LEU A 96 -1.24 12.25 22.47
CA LEU A 96 0.12 12.35 23.01
C LEU A 96 1.05 13.26 22.20
N ASP A 97 0.60 13.74 21.05
CA ASP A 97 1.42 14.52 20.12
C ASP A 97 1.65 15.95 20.63
N THR A 98 2.85 16.22 21.13
CA THR A 98 3.22 17.55 21.68
C THR A 98 3.50 18.60 20.61
N SER A 99 3.57 18.22 19.33
CA SER A 99 3.87 19.16 18.22
C SER A 99 2.77 20.22 18.04
N LYS A 100 3.12 21.37 17.43
CA LYS A 100 2.15 22.42 17.07
C LYS A 100 1.01 21.90 16.20
N ALA A 101 1.29 20.93 15.32
CA ALA A 101 0.26 20.28 14.52
C ALA A 101 -0.74 19.48 15.37
N GLY A 102 -0.24 18.70 16.35
CA GLY A 102 -1.09 17.96 17.29
C GLY A 102 -1.94 18.89 18.15
N GLN A 103 -1.34 19.97 18.66
CA GLN A 103 -2.04 21.01 19.44
C GLN A 103 -3.18 21.65 18.64
N LYS A 104 -2.93 22.07 17.39
CA LYS A 104 -3.97 22.64 16.50
C LYS A 104 -5.13 21.67 16.26
N ILE A 105 -4.84 20.38 16.04
CA ILE A 105 -5.87 19.35 15.87
C ILE A 105 -6.73 19.25 17.14
N ARG A 106 -6.11 19.12 18.32
CA ARG A 106 -6.84 18.96 19.59
C ARG A 106 -7.71 20.16 19.97
N GLN A 107 -7.30 21.37 19.61
CA GLN A 107 -8.05 22.60 19.88
C GLN A 107 -9.29 22.76 18.98
N ASN A 108 -9.31 22.11 17.80
CA ASN A 108 -10.44 22.20 16.90
C ASN A 108 -11.69 21.49 17.46
N SER A 109 -12.85 22.16 17.43
CA SER A 109 -14.12 21.65 17.96
C SER A 109 -14.63 20.41 17.21
N LYS A 110 -14.48 20.34 15.88
CA LYS A 110 -14.87 19.17 15.07
C LYS A 110 -14.01 17.96 15.42
N TYR A 111 -12.71 18.15 15.68
CA TYR A 111 -11.86 17.04 16.13
C TYR A 111 -12.35 16.41 17.43
N ARG A 112 -12.76 17.23 18.43
CA ARG A 112 -13.32 16.71 19.69
C ARG A 112 -14.55 15.83 19.46
N GLN A 113 -15.44 16.23 18.56
CA GLN A 113 -16.61 15.43 18.18
C GLN A 113 -16.21 14.13 17.44
N ILE A 114 -15.28 14.21 16.50
CA ILE A 114 -14.75 13.05 15.77
C ILE A 114 -14.10 12.05 16.72
N ARG A 115 -13.26 12.53 17.65
CA ARG A 115 -12.61 11.73 18.69
C ARG A 115 -13.65 10.99 19.52
N HIS A 116 -14.66 11.70 20.03
CA HIS A 116 -15.72 11.08 20.83
C HIS A 116 -16.49 10.00 20.03
N ALA A 117 -16.85 10.30 18.77
CA ALA A 117 -17.52 9.35 17.90
C ALA A 117 -16.66 8.09 17.65
N ILE A 118 -15.37 8.26 17.32
CA ILE A 118 -14.45 7.14 17.08
C ILE A 118 -14.31 6.25 18.32
N LEU A 119 -14.16 6.84 19.50
CA LEU A 119 -13.95 6.10 20.74
C LEU A 119 -15.21 5.33 21.17
N SER A 120 -16.40 5.87 20.88
CA SER A 120 -17.69 5.30 21.28
C SER A 120 -18.18 4.16 20.39
N VAL A 121 -17.72 4.09 19.13
CA VAL A 121 -18.11 3.02 18.20
C VAL A 121 -17.54 1.67 18.67
N LYS A 122 -18.38 0.64 18.69
CA LYS A 122 -17.96 -0.73 19.04
C LYS A 122 -16.91 -1.23 18.03
N PRO A 123 -15.89 -1.99 18.46
CA PRO A 123 -14.93 -2.59 17.55
C PRO A 123 -15.63 -3.41 16.46
N SER A 124 -15.43 -3.03 15.20
CA SER A 124 -15.91 -3.76 14.04
C SER A 124 -14.90 -3.57 12.90
N ASN A 125 -14.52 -4.68 12.27
CA ASN A 125 -13.60 -4.67 11.14
C ASN A 125 -14.13 -5.56 10.01
N PRO A 126 -14.91 -5.00 9.06
CA PRO A 126 -15.49 -5.77 7.97
C PRO A 126 -14.45 -6.48 7.08
N LYS A 127 -13.28 -5.88 6.86
CA LYS A 127 -12.23 -6.50 6.03
C LYS A 127 -11.61 -7.70 6.74
N LEU A 128 -11.42 -7.62 8.06
CA LEU A 128 -10.98 -8.75 8.85
C LEU A 128 -11.98 -9.91 8.75
N GLU A 129 -13.28 -9.66 8.95
CA GLU A 129 -14.30 -10.72 8.90
C GLU A 129 -14.39 -11.38 7.51
N ILE A 130 -14.27 -10.59 6.43
CA ILE A 130 -14.17 -11.13 5.07
C ILE A 130 -12.89 -11.95 4.90
N THR A 131 -11.76 -11.51 5.45
CA THR A 131 -10.48 -12.24 5.38
C THR A 131 -10.58 -13.60 6.08
N LYS A 132 -11.16 -13.62 7.29
CA LYS A 132 -11.46 -14.85 8.04
C LYS A 132 -12.32 -15.80 7.20
N LYS A 133 -13.41 -15.30 6.62
CA LYS A 133 -14.32 -16.10 5.77
C LYS A 133 -13.61 -16.71 4.55
N ILE A 134 -12.84 -15.92 3.80
CA ILE A 134 -12.12 -16.41 2.62
C ILE A 134 -11.12 -17.50 3.01
N LEU A 135 -10.33 -17.28 4.07
CA LEU A 135 -9.34 -18.26 4.52
C LEU A 135 -10.01 -19.57 4.98
N MET A 136 -11.08 -19.49 5.79
CA MET A 136 -11.81 -20.67 6.26
C MET A 136 -12.38 -21.48 5.09
N GLN A 137 -12.99 -20.82 4.10
CA GLN A 137 -13.53 -21.49 2.90
C GLN A 137 -12.43 -22.15 2.07
N HIS A 138 -11.28 -21.49 1.91
CA HIS A 138 -10.15 -22.02 1.16
C HIS A 138 -9.53 -23.24 1.83
N PHE A 139 -9.33 -23.21 3.15
CA PHE A 139 -8.75 -24.34 3.89
C PHE A 139 -9.73 -25.49 4.13
N ALA A 140 -11.04 -25.25 4.07
CA ALA A 140 -12.04 -26.32 4.16
C ALA A 140 -12.01 -27.28 2.95
N THR A 141 -11.53 -26.82 1.79
CA THR A 141 -11.58 -27.58 0.51
C THR A 141 -10.23 -28.06 0.02
N LYS A 142 -9.12 -27.54 0.57
CA LYS A 142 -7.77 -27.79 0.06
C LYS A 142 -6.83 -28.15 1.21
N GLN A 143 -6.60 -29.44 1.39
CA GLN A 143 -5.58 -29.96 2.30
C GLN A 143 -4.19 -29.50 1.82
N ASP A 144 -3.29 -29.16 2.75
CA ASP A 144 -1.94 -28.63 2.49
C ASP A 144 -1.85 -27.32 1.67
N ALA A 145 -2.97 -26.61 1.52
CA ALA A 145 -2.96 -25.28 0.95
C ALA A 145 -2.10 -24.31 1.78
N ARG A 146 -1.64 -23.26 1.12
CA ARG A 146 -0.94 -22.13 1.75
C ARG A 146 -1.51 -20.83 1.23
N ALA A 147 -1.58 -19.83 2.10
CA ALA A 147 -2.09 -18.51 1.77
C ALA A 147 -1.13 -17.40 2.19
N ILE A 148 -1.17 -16.27 1.48
CA ILE A 148 -0.51 -15.03 1.86
C ILE A 148 -1.53 -13.92 1.99
N VAL A 149 -1.52 -13.21 3.12
CA VAL A 149 -2.30 -11.99 3.35
C VAL A 149 -1.34 -10.80 3.35
N PHE A 150 -1.51 -9.89 2.40
CA PHE A 150 -0.75 -8.65 2.33
C PHE A 150 -1.48 -7.49 3.00
N ALA A 151 -0.81 -6.80 3.93
CA ALA A 151 -1.31 -5.58 4.57
C ALA A 151 -0.20 -4.52 4.65
N GLU A 152 -0.48 -3.24 4.42
CA GLU A 152 0.50 -2.16 4.41
C GLU A 152 0.97 -1.73 5.80
N TYR A 153 0.14 -1.93 6.82
CA TYR A 153 0.33 -1.36 8.16
C TYR A 153 0.67 -2.45 9.19
N ARG A 154 1.70 -2.21 10.02
CA ARG A 154 2.13 -3.14 11.07
C ARG A 154 1.05 -3.40 12.12
N ASP A 155 0.40 -2.33 12.61
CA ASP A 155 -0.74 -2.44 13.53
C ASP A 155 -1.83 -3.38 12.99
N THR A 156 -2.03 -3.40 11.66
CA THR A 156 -3.00 -4.28 10.99
C THR A 156 -2.51 -5.72 10.88
N ILE A 157 -1.21 -5.93 10.68
CA ILE A 157 -0.59 -7.26 10.71
C ILE A 157 -0.76 -7.89 12.10
N ASP A 158 -0.61 -7.10 13.16
CA ASP A 158 -0.78 -7.60 14.54
C ASP A 158 -2.21 -8.04 14.80
N VAL A 159 -3.19 -7.22 14.41
CA VAL A 159 -4.61 -7.58 14.49
C VAL A 159 -4.91 -8.83 13.67
N LEU A 160 -4.47 -8.89 12.41
CA LEU A 160 -4.66 -10.07 11.56
C LEU A 160 -4.02 -11.31 12.19
N HIS A 161 -2.80 -11.22 12.68
CA HIS A 161 -2.10 -12.35 13.29
C HIS A 161 -2.86 -12.90 14.51
N ASN A 162 -3.28 -12.01 15.41
CA ASN A 162 -3.96 -12.41 16.64
C ASN A 162 -5.34 -12.99 16.34
N GLU A 163 -6.07 -12.41 15.39
CA GLU A 163 -7.43 -12.82 15.06
C GLU A 163 -7.50 -14.07 14.17
N LEU A 164 -6.52 -14.26 13.29
CA LEU A 164 -6.47 -15.44 12.43
C LEU A 164 -6.01 -16.70 13.19
N ASN A 165 -5.10 -16.57 14.15
CA ASN A 165 -4.66 -17.70 14.98
C ASN A 165 -5.72 -18.18 15.98
N LYS A 166 -6.83 -17.45 16.16
CA LYS A 166 -8.00 -17.93 16.92
C LYS A 166 -8.87 -18.89 16.11
N LEU A 167 -8.68 -18.98 14.80
CA LEU A 167 -9.52 -19.79 13.92
C LEU A 167 -8.98 -21.22 13.83
N PRO A 168 -9.86 -22.24 13.88
CA PRO A 168 -9.45 -23.63 13.74
C PRO A 168 -8.82 -23.87 12.37
N GLY A 169 -7.71 -24.62 12.35
CA GLY A 169 -7.00 -24.98 11.12
C GLY A 169 -6.15 -23.85 10.53
N ILE A 170 -6.09 -22.66 11.13
CA ILE A 170 -5.24 -21.56 10.67
C ILE A 170 -4.06 -21.38 11.62
N ARG A 171 -2.85 -21.37 11.05
CA ARG A 171 -1.57 -21.13 11.73
C ARG A 171 -0.87 -20.01 10.98
N ALA A 172 -1.10 -18.79 11.44
CA ALA A 172 -0.64 -17.58 10.77
C ALA A 172 0.66 -17.06 11.38
N ALA A 173 1.62 -16.70 10.53
CA ALA A 173 2.87 -16.06 10.93
C ALA A 173 3.02 -14.67 10.31
N LYS A 174 3.62 -13.75 11.08
CA LYS A 174 4.01 -12.43 10.58
C LYS A 174 5.28 -12.56 9.74
N PHE A 175 5.35 -11.80 8.66
CA PHE A 175 6.53 -11.68 7.80
C PHE A 175 6.69 -10.22 7.36
N ILE A 176 7.37 -9.45 8.19
CA ILE A 176 7.58 -8.01 8.01
C ILE A 176 9.06 -7.71 7.72
N GLY A 177 9.30 -6.59 7.04
CA GLY A 177 10.66 -6.13 6.75
C GLY A 177 11.47 -5.83 8.01
N GLN A 178 12.78 -5.64 7.83
CA GLN A 178 13.70 -5.31 8.92
C GLN A 178 13.32 -3.99 9.60
N ALA A 179 13.68 -3.86 10.88
CA ALA A 179 13.52 -2.61 11.60
C ALA A 179 14.48 -1.56 11.01
N LYS A 180 13.97 -0.36 10.69
CA LYS A 180 14.83 0.83 10.52
C LYS A 180 14.79 1.61 11.82
N GLY A 181 15.88 1.57 12.60
CA GLY A 181 15.96 2.21 13.92
C GLY A 181 15.25 1.43 15.04
N SER A 182 14.70 2.12 16.03
CA SER A 182 14.09 1.56 17.26
C SER A 182 12.68 0.95 17.07
N GLY A 183 12.40 0.36 15.90
CA GLY A 183 11.07 -0.15 15.55
C GLY A 183 10.93 -1.66 15.58
N ASP A 184 9.68 -2.14 15.59
CA ASP A 184 9.30 -3.56 15.43
C ASP A 184 9.55 -4.05 14.00
N GLY A 185 10.61 -4.82 13.77
CA GLY A 185 10.90 -5.46 12.48
C GLY A 185 11.59 -6.79 12.70
N MET A 186 11.52 -7.67 11.71
CA MET A 186 12.14 -9.00 11.84
C MET A 186 13.60 -8.94 11.39
N SER A 187 14.48 -9.56 12.16
CA SER A 187 15.85 -9.86 11.75
C SER A 187 15.85 -10.83 10.56
N GLN A 188 16.96 -10.88 9.83
CA GLN A 188 17.08 -11.75 8.67
C GLN A 188 16.96 -13.25 9.05
N ASP A 189 17.45 -13.64 10.23
CA ASP A 189 17.37 -15.01 10.70
C ASP A 189 15.97 -15.40 11.16
N GLU A 190 15.22 -14.48 11.76
CA GLU A 190 13.79 -14.68 12.03
C GLU A 190 13.00 -14.85 10.73
N GLN A 191 13.30 -14.03 9.71
CA GLN A 191 12.67 -14.16 8.40
C GLN A 191 12.97 -15.53 7.78
N LYS A 192 14.23 -15.98 7.78
CA LYS A 192 14.61 -17.33 7.31
C LYS A 192 13.87 -18.42 8.08
N ARG A 193 13.77 -18.31 9.41
CA ARG A 193 13.08 -19.29 10.27
C ARG A 193 11.59 -19.36 9.95
N VAL A 194 10.90 -18.21 9.85
CA VAL A 194 9.47 -18.17 9.51
C VAL A 194 9.23 -18.77 8.13
N ILE A 195 10.06 -18.43 7.15
CA ILE A 195 9.94 -19.04 5.81
C ILE A 195 10.18 -20.54 5.88
N LYS A 196 11.20 -21.04 6.59
CA LYS A 196 11.43 -22.48 6.74
C LYS A 196 10.20 -23.20 7.30
N LEU A 197 9.58 -22.65 8.34
CA LEU A 197 8.36 -23.19 8.95
C LEU A 197 7.13 -23.10 8.02
N PHE A 198 7.06 -22.06 7.20
CA PHE A 198 6.02 -21.94 6.17
C PHE A 198 6.24 -22.93 5.01
N LYS A 199 7.49 -23.19 4.62
CA LYS A 199 7.84 -24.20 3.61
C LYS A 199 7.45 -25.60 4.09
N SER A 200 7.66 -25.90 5.38
CA SER A 200 7.34 -27.20 5.99
C SER A 200 5.85 -27.41 6.31
N GLY A 201 4.98 -26.42 6.08
CA GLY A 201 3.54 -26.50 6.38
C GLY A 201 3.18 -26.26 7.86
N PHE A 202 4.16 -25.95 8.71
CA PHE A 202 3.90 -25.56 10.10
C PHE A 202 3.04 -24.30 10.16
N TYR A 203 3.40 -23.28 9.38
CA TYR A 203 2.50 -22.15 9.10
C TYR A 203 1.82 -22.37 7.75
N ASN A 204 0.50 -22.19 7.69
CA ASN A 204 -0.27 -22.25 6.44
C ASN A 204 -0.72 -20.86 5.96
N VAL A 205 -0.60 -19.82 6.79
CA VAL A 205 -0.87 -18.43 6.40
C VAL A 205 0.33 -17.54 6.71
N LEU A 206 0.77 -16.76 5.73
CA LEU A 206 1.79 -15.73 5.91
C LEU A 206 1.17 -14.34 5.83
N ILE A 207 1.38 -13.48 6.83
CA ILE A 207 0.86 -12.11 6.85
C ILE A 207 2.03 -11.14 6.63
N SER A 208 2.02 -10.34 5.57
CA SER A 208 3.20 -9.59 5.15
C SER A 208 2.95 -8.16 4.64
N THR A 209 3.89 -7.25 4.92
CA THR A 209 3.92 -5.89 4.32
C THR A 209 4.43 -5.87 2.89
N SER A 210 5.37 -6.74 2.57
CA SER A 210 6.01 -6.78 1.27
C SER A 210 6.76 -8.10 1.12
N ILE A 211 6.74 -8.62 -0.09
CA ILE A 211 7.54 -9.77 -0.49
C ILE A 211 8.39 -9.27 -1.65
N GLY A 212 9.67 -9.00 -1.40
CA GLY A 212 10.61 -8.64 -2.45
C GLY A 212 11.51 -7.44 -2.21
N GLU A 213 11.81 -7.05 -0.96
CA GLU A 213 12.95 -6.13 -0.72
C GLU A 213 14.29 -6.89 -0.66
N GLU A 214 14.31 -8.19 -0.36
CA GLU A 214 15.54 -9.01 -0.27
C GLU A 214 15.32 -10.41 -0.84
N GLY A 215 16.40 -11.10 -1.25
CA GLY A 215 16.47 -12.40 -1.95
C GLY A 215 15.91 -13.62 -1.20
N ILE A 216 14.78 -13.47 -0.53
CA ILE A 216 14.10 -14.51 0.24
C ILE A 216 13.06 -15.20 -0.67
N ASP A 217 13.32 -16.47 -0.94
CA ASP A 217 12.43 -17.32 -1.74
C ASP A 217 11.24 -17.82 -0.90
N ILE A 218 10.06 -17.27 -1.19
CA ILE A 218 8.79 -17.67 -0.58
C ILE A 218 8.08 -18.64 -1.54
N PRO A 219 7.63 -19.82 -1.05
CA PRO A 219 6.91 -20.79 -1.87
C PRO A 219 5.70 -20.20 -2.58
N ALA A 220 5.35 -20.80 -3.71
CA ALA A 220 4.07 -20.56 -4.33
C ALA A 220 2.94 -20.92 -3.37
N THR A 221 1.90 -20.09 -3.35
CA THR A 221 0.71 -20.26 -2.51
C THR A 221 -0.52 -20.42 -3.37
N SER A 222 -1.56 -21.09 -2.87
CA SER A 222 -2.81 -21.29 -3.61
C SER A 222 -3.80 -20.13 -3.43
N LEU A 223 -3.54 -19.23 -2.47
CA LEU A 223 -4.37 -18.06 -2.18
C LEU A 223 -3.50 -16.84 -1.83
N VAL A 224 -3.80 -15.71 -2.46
CA VAL A 224 -3.27 -14.40 -2.10
C VAL A 224 -4.42 -13.45 -1.79
N ILE A 225 -4.39 -12.82 -0.62
CA ILE A 225 -5.34 -11.79 -0.22
C ILE A 225 -4.59 -10.47 -0.07
N PHE A 226 -5.05 -9.43 -0.76
CA PHE A 226 -4.65 -8.06 -0.50
C PHE A 226 -5.67 -7.46 0.46
N TYR A 227 -5.25 -7.22 1.71
CA TYR A 227 -6.09 -6.62 2.73
C TYR A 227 -6.51 -5.19 2.35
N GLU A 228 -5.66 -4.48 1.59
CA GLU A 228 -6.02 -3.29 0.81
C GLU A 228 -5.29 -3.27 -0.54
N PRO A 229 -5.83 -2.55 -1.54
CA PRO A 229 -5.15 -2.35 -2.81
C PRO A 229 -3.91 -1.47 -2.65
N VAL A 230 -2.85 -1.79 -3.40
CA VAL A 230 -1.65 -0.97 -3.50
C VAL A 230 -1.63 -0.14 -4.78
N PRO A 231 -1.28 1.16 -4.72
CA PRO A 231 -1.26 2.03 -5.89
C PRO A 231 -0.07 1.78 -6.84
N SER A 232 0.85 0.87 -6.47
CA SER A 232 2.01 0.47 -7.26
C SER A 232 1.67 -0.74 -8.13
N ALA A 233 1.77 -0.59 -9.46
CA ALA A 233 1.55 -1.68 -10.40
C ALA A 233 2.59 -2.80 -10.23
N ILE A 234 3.85 -2.45 -9.96
CA ILE A 234 4.93 -3.43 -9.74
C ILE A 234 4.62 -4.29 -8.51
N ARG A 235 4.31 -3.66 -7.36
CA ARG A 235 3.94 -4.39 -6.14
C ARG A 235 2.70 -5.25 -6.38
N HIS A 236 1.71 -4.73 -7.11
CA HIS A 236 0.51 -5.50 -7.47
C HIS A 236 0.83 -6.78 -8.27
N ILE A 237 1.66 -6.66 -9.32
CA ILE A 237 2.08 -7.82 -10.13
C ILE A 237 2.91 -8.81 -9.31
N GLN A 238 3.90 -8.33 -8.56
CA GLN A 238 4.79 -9.17 -7.76
C GLN A 238 4.04 -9.95 -6.67
N ARG A 239 3.06 -9.31 -6.01
CA ARG A 239 2.19 -9.94 -5.01
C ARG A 239 1.28 -10.98 -5.65
N ARG A 240 0.65 -10.65 -6.78
CA ARG A 240 -0.18 -11.59 -7.56
C ARG A 240 0.63 -12.80 -8.02
N GLY A 241 1.88 -12.61 -8.42
CA GLY A 241 2.79 -13.68 -8.83
C GLY A 241 3.30 -14.58 -7.69
N ARG A 242 2.80 -14.42 -6.45
CA ARG A 242 3.01 -15.37 -5.34
C ARG A 242 2.01 -16.51 -5.32
N THR A 243 1.02 -16.45 -6.19
CA THR A 243 0.15 -17.57 -6.53
C THR A 243 0.28 -17.91 -8.01
N ALA A 244 -0.40 -18.98 -8.44
CA ALA A 244 -0.44 -19.46 -9.83
C ALA A 244 0.95 -19.66 -10.47
N ARG A 245 1.87 -20.33 -9.76
CA ARG A 245 3.18 -20.74 -10.31
C ARG A 245 3.13 -22.21 -10.73
N GLY A 246 3.83 -22.55 -11.82
CA GLY A 246 3.97 -23.94 -12.29
C GLY A 246 2.68 -24.57 -12.84
N GLY A 247 1.72 -23.78 -13.33
CA GLY A 247 0.49 -24.29 -13.93
C GLY A 247 -0.66 -24.59 -12.95
N MET A 248 -0.45 -24.44 -11.64
CA MET A 248 -1.51 -24.64 -10.65
C MET A 248 -2.46 -23.43 -10.58
N PRO A 249 -3.78 -23.64 -10.42
CA PRO A 249 -4.73 -22.55 -10.23
C PRO A 249 -4.46 -21.83 -8.90
N GLY A 250 -4.47 -20.50 -8.95
CA GLY A 250 -4.21 -19.63 -7.81
C GLY A 250 -5.30 -18.58 -7.64
N GLU A 251 -5.78 -18.39 -6.42
CA GLU A 251 -6.84 -17.42 -6.12
C GLU A 251 -6.25 -16.10 -5.62
N VAL A 252 -6.84 -14.99 -6.08
CA VAL A 252 -6.40 -13.64 -5.69
C VAL A 252 -7.60 -12.80 -5.32
N TYR A 253 -7.67 -12.40 -4.05
CA TYR A 253 -8.70 -11.49 -3.55
C TYR A 253 -8.08 -10.13 -3.23
N ILE A 254 -8.78 -9.06 -3.59
CA ILE A 254 -8.40 -7.68 -3.23
C ILE A 254 -9.57 -7.07 -2.48
N LEU A 255 -9.38 -6.80 -1.20
CA LEU A 255 -10.42 -6.20 -0.38
C LEU A 255 -10.46 -4.69 -0.58
N ILE A 256 -11.63 -4.17 -0.90
CA ILE A 256 -11.86 -2.75 -1.18
C ILE A 256 -12.99 -2.26 -0.29
N MET A 257 -12.72 -1.30 0.59
CA MET A 257 -13.79 -0.61 1.30
C MET A 257 -14.45 0.41 0.37
N LYS A 258 -15.69 0.15 -0.06
CA LYS A 258 -16.48 1.08 -0.89
C LYS A 258 -16.57 2.47 -0.24
N GLY A 259 -16.29 3.53 -1.01
CA GLY A 259 -16.28 4.91 -0.53
C GLY A 259 -15.03 5.29 0.27
N SER A 260 -14.01 4.44 0.31
CA SER A 260 -12.70 4.74 0.88
C SER A 260 -11.68 5.05 -0.22
N ARG A 261 -10.45 5.38 0.20
CA ARG A 261 -9.32 5.57 -0.72
C ARG A 261 -8.92 4.29 -1.46
N ASP A 262 -9.34 3.12 -0.99
CA ASP A 262 -9.03 1.82 -1.58
C ASP A 262 -9.46 1.79 -3.06
N GLU A 263 -10.65 2.32 -3.39
CA GLU A 263 -11.13 2.38 -4.78
C GLU A 263 -10.17 3.15 -5.68
N ALA A 264 -9.69 4.32 -5.22
CA ALA A 264 -8.74 5.13 -5.97
C ALA A 264 -7.39 4.42 -6.15
N TYR A 265 -6.92 3.70 -5.12
CA TYR A 265 -5.69 2.91 -5.20
C TYR A 265 -5.81 1.73 -6.16
N TYR A 266 -6.92 1.01 -6.11
CA TYR A 266 -7.23 -0.09 -7.03
C TYR A 266 -7.20 0.39 -8.49
N TRP A 267 -7.97 1.43 -8.81
CA TRP A 267 -8.02 1.98 -10.17
C TRP A 267 -6.68 2.59 -10.61
N SER A 268 -5.97 3.27 -9.70
CA SER A 268 -4.62 3.77 -9.99
C SER A 268 -3.67 2.64 -10.34
N SER A 269 -3.72 1.52 -9.63
CA SER A 269 -2.85 0.36 -9.85
C SER A 269 -3.13 -0.26 -11.21
N ARG A 270 -4.40 -0.53 -11.52
CA ARG A 270 -4.85 -1.10 -12.80
C ARG A 270 -4.48 -0.21 -14.00
N ARG A 271 -4.66 1.11 -13.88
CA ARG A 271 -4.27 2.05 -14.94
C ARG A 271 -2.76 2.04 -15.19
N LYS A 272 -1.95 2.04 -14.13
CA LYS A 272 -0.49 1.98 -14.24
C LYS A 272 -0.02 0.66 -14.83
N GLU A 273 -0.62 -0.46 -14.42
CA GLU A 273 -0.36 -1.80 -14.97
C GLU A 273 -0.66 -1.82 -16.48
N LYS A 274 -1.85 -1.36 -16.89
CA LYS A 274 -2.22 -1.27 -18.31
C LYS A 274 -1.24 -0.40 -19.10
N LYS A 275 -0.88 0.77 -18.56
CA LYS A 275 0.10 1.67 -19.20
C LYS A 275 1.45 0.98 -19.37
N MET A 276 1.93 0.28 -18.34
CA MET A 276 3.19 -0.45 -18.38
C MET A 276 3.17 -1.54 -19.47
N MET A 277 2.11 -2.33 -19.56
CA MET A 277 1.97 -3.37 -20.59
C MET A 277 1.99 -2.79 -22.01
N VAL A 278 1.32 -1.64 -22.22
CA VAL A 278 1.35 -0.94 -23.51
C VAL A 278 2.78 -0.48 -23.85
N GLN A 279 3.53 0.04 -22.89
CA GLN A 279 4.92 0.46 -23.12
C GLN A 279 5.85 -0.73 -23.41
N ILE A 280 5.69 -1.84 -22.68
CA ILE A 280 6.45 -3.07 -22.93
C ILE A 280 6.17 -3.62 -24.33
N LYS A 281 4.90 -3.63 -24.76
CA LYS A 281 4.53 -4.06 -26.11
C LYS A 281 5.21 -3.18 -27.17
N LYS A 282 5.10 -1.85 -27.05
CA LYS A 282 5.75 -0.91 -27.98
C LYS A 282 7.27 -1.10 -28.03
N LEU A 283 7.91 -1.36 -26.89
CA LEU A 283 9.34 -1.61 -26.83
C LEU A 283 9.70 -2.93 -27.55
N ARG A 284 8.93 -3.99 -27.33
CA ARG A 284 9.09 -5.28 -28.00
C ARG A 284 8.95 -5.14 -29.52
N ASP A 285 7.93 -4.43 -29.97
CA ASP A 285 7.66 -4.21 -31.39
C ASP A 285 8.84 -3.46 -32.05
N ARG A 286 9.35 -2.39 -31.41
CA ARG A 286 10.56 -1.68 -31.87
C ARG A 286 11.81 -2.55 -31.90
N ILE A 287 12.03 -3.37 -30.87
CA ILE A 287 13.17 -4.30 -30.85
C ILE A 287 13.07 -5.29 -32.00
N ASN A 288 11.88 -5.83 -32.28
CA ASN A 288 11.67 -6.74 -33.40
C ASN A 288 11.94 -6.04 -34.74
N GLU A 289 11.45 -4.81 -34.94
CA GLU A 289 11.74 -4.02 -36.15
C GLU A 289 13.25 -3.79 -36.33
N MET A 290 13.98 -3.48 -35.25
CA MET A 290 15.44 -3.33 -35.31
C MET A 290 16.16 -4.64 -35.65
N ILE A 291 15.68 -5.77 -35.13
CA ILE A 291 16.23 -7.09 -35.44
C ILE A 291 16.02 -7.44 -36.91
N GLU A 292 14.83 -7.19 -37.46
CA GLU A 292 14.54 -7.46 -38.87
C GLU A 292 15.35 -6.56 -39.80
N LYS A 293 15.47 -5.25 -39.51
CA LYS A 293 16.34 -4.34 -40.28
C LYS A 293 17.80 -4.79 -40.30
N ARG A 294 18.35 -5.24 -39.17
CA ARG A 294 19.71 -5.80 -39.10
C ARG A 294 19.87 -7.10 -39.89
N LYS A 295 18.82 -7.92 -39.99
CA LYS A 295 18.85 -9.13 -40.84
C LYS A 295 18.82 -8.78 -42.32
N GLU A 296 18.06 -7.76 -42.70
CA GLU A 296 18.02 -7.24 -44.08
C GLU A 296 19.37 -6.61 -44.48
N GLU A 297 19.96 -5.77 -43.64
CA GLU A 297 21.29 -5.17 -43.86
C GLU A 297 22.38 -6.25 -44.01
N LYS A 298 22.33 -7.33 -43.22
CA LYS A 298 23.26 -8.47 -43.34
C LYS A 298 23.01 -9.34 -44.58
N LYS A 299 21.80 -9.33 -45.16
CA LYS A 299 21.47 -10.07 -46.39
C LYS A 299 21.94 -9.36 -47.66
N ILE A 300 22.23 -8.05 -47.61
CA ILE A 300 22.56 -7.22 -48.79
C ILE A 300 24.06 -7.31 -49.19
N VAL A 301 24.88 -8.17 -48.57
CA VAL A 301 26.28 -8.38 -49.00
C VAL A 301 26.45 -9.75 -49.67
N VAL A 302 26.01 -9.87 -50.93
CA VAL A 302 26.49 -10.91 -51.84
C VAL A 302 26.63 -10.27 -53.23
N ASP A 303 27.84 -10.26 -53.80
CA ASP A 303 28.02 -9.82 -55.18
C ASP A 303 27.55 -10.89 -56.16
N ALA A 304 27.37 -10.50 -57.43
CA ALA A 304 26.86 -11.34 -58.50
C ALA A 304 27.73 -12.57 -58.84
N LYS A 305 28.87 -12.79 -58.16
CA LYS A 305 29.76 -13.95 -58.34
C LYS A 305 29.72 -14.93 -57.16
N GLY A 306 28.86 -14.72 -56.15
CA GLY A 306 28.58 -15.73 -55.12
C GLY A 306 29.71 -15.99 -54.12
N GLN A 307 30.65 -15.06 -53.96
CA GLN A 307 31.64 -15.13 -52.88
C GLN A 307 31.22 -14.25 -51.68
N ALA A 308 31.16 -14.85 -50.50
CA ALA A 308 30.95 -14.13 -49.25
C ALA A 308 32.22 -13.32 -48.93
N LYS A 309 32.11 -11.98 -48.88
CA LYS A 309 33.17 -11.15 -48.30
C LYS A 309 33.09 -11.30 -46.77
N LEU A 310 34.05 -12.03 -46.20
CA LEU A 310 34.50 -11.75 -44.84
C LEU A 310 35.19 -10.39 -44.88
N ASP A 311 34.59 -9.40 -44.22
CA ASP A 311 35.23 -8.37 -43.39
C ASP A 311 34.62 -6.97 -43.55
N SER A 312 34.13 -6.45 -42.42
CA SER A 312 34.38 -5.07 -42.01
C SER A 312 34.15 -4.95 -40.50
N TRP A 313 35.03 -5.56 -39.70
CA TRP A 313 35.34 -5.11 -38.34
C TRP A 313 36.73 -4.47 -38.37
N LEU A 314 36.76 -3.21 -38.81
CA LEU A 314 37.72 -2.19 -38.40
C LEU A 314 36.91 -0.93 -38.05
#